data_AF-A0A6I8LSX7-F1
#
_entry.id   AF-A0A6I8LSX7-F1
#
_cell.length_a   1.000
_cell.length_b   1.000
_cell.length_c   1.000
_cell.angle_alpha   90.00
_cell.angle_beta   90.00
_cell.angle_gamma   90.00
#
_symmetry.space_group_name_H-M   'P 1'
#
loop_
_entity.id
_entity.type
_entity.pdbx_description
1 polymer ?
#
loop_
_entity_poly.entity_id
_entity_poly.type
_entity_poly.pdbx_seq_one_letter_code
_entity_poly.pdbx_strand_id
1 'polypeptide(L)'
;MSARTVVISPAPTANGDLHLGHIAGPFLAADVHTRYARSQGREVLLGTGFQDTSTFVVTTAHRRGVTPAELVSTSAAQISASLEAMGIGVDGYTGDDDRFTKWVVDFVARLHSAGKLELRTMKFPYSSRSGEFLVDGFASGSCPECLAECCAGLCESCGQLVAAGDLLDVRSTLDPSDPVVLREADVLVLPVERYRSRLRAHFAAHASGMRPHMAQAMAAMLARPLPDFPVTYPTSWGIEVPFPEVAGQRVNPNAEPMAWSMHCSALSAEKRSGPVSSEDALWLAGAGSEIVYFLGFDNIYPFAIAGPAMLLALDGRYDLPTRYLTNEFYELDHRKFSTSRGHVVWSRDLAAEVPRDLIRFHLAATSPEHQRTSFSRDALARVTSARLVEPWNRVADKVNRWVGLGPLPVSSRSRRAASRMASRFAESYELAGFSLNRAAETIAEQLARLDGRTVTGADAGDFCFEVDRLVRGAAPILADLASQVLGADAGVDAESFTPVALPRLREAEAGR
;
A
#
# COMPACT_ATOMS: atom_id res chain seq x y z
N MET A 1 -22.80 16.96 0.34
CA MET A 1 -21.34 17.11 0.19
C MET A 1 -20.82 15.78 -0.33
N SER A 2 -19.98 15.77 -1.37
CA SER A 2 -19.35 14.53 -1.81
C SER A 2 -18.47 14.01 -0.66
N ALA A 3 -18.54 12.71 -0.35
CA ALA A 3 -17.72 12.13 0.71
C ALA A 3 -16.23 12.22 0.31
N ARG A 4 -15.39 12.64 1.26
CA ARG A 4 -13.93 12.66 1.09
C ARG A 4 -13.41 11.23 1.15
N THR A 5 -12.47 10.84 0.31
CA THR A 5 -11.81 9.52 0.43
C THR A 5 -10.44 9.69 1.10
N VAL A 6 -10.18 8.91 2.14
CA VAL A 6 -8.87 8.78 2.77
C VAL A 6 -8.29 7.44 2.39
N VAL A 7 -7.22 7.45 1.62
CA VAL A 7 -6.48 6.29 1.18
C VAL A 7 -5.25 6.12 2.07
N ILE A 8 -5.11 4.95 2.68
CA ILE A 8 -3.96 4.61 3.51
C ILE A 8 -3.23 3.41 2.91
N SER A 9 -1.92 3.53 2.79
CA SER A 9 -0.99 2.45 2.45
C SER A 9 -0.09 2.17 3.65
N PRO A 10 0.20 0.90 3.99
CA PRO A 10 0.88 0.53 5.23
C PRO A 10 2.29 1.13 5.28
N ALA A 11 2.74 1.45 6.49
CA ALA A 11 4.09 1.90 6.73
C ALA A 11 5.06 0.72 6.56
N PRO A 12 6.01 0.76 5.61
CA PRO A 12 7.10 -0.20 5.56
C PRO A 12 8.01 -0.01 6.77
N THR A 13 8.52 -1.10 7.33
CA THR A 13 9.48 -1.03 8.43
C THR A 13 10.80 -0.39 7.94
N ALA A 14 11.35 0.54 8.72
CA ALA A 14 12.62 1.24 8.45
C ALA A 14 13.86 0.37 8.73
N ASN A 15 13.90 -0.82 8.13
CA ASN A 15 15.01 -1.78 8.22
C ASN A 15 15.78 -1.95 6.90
N GLY A 16 15.44 -1.17 5.88
CA GLY A 16 16.12 -1.12 4.59
C GLY A 16 15.33 -0.30 3.58
N ASP A 17 15.81 -0.29 2.34
CA ASP A 17 15.14 0.37 1.22
C ASP A 17 13.91 -0.43 0.73
N LEU A 18 13.11 0.17 -0.15
CA LEU A 18 11.97 -0.47 -0.80
C LEU A 18 12.38 -1.23 -2.05
N HIS A 19 12.27 -2.56 -1.99
CA HIS A 19 12.30 -3.39 -3.19
C HIS A 19 10.99 -3.34 -3.98
N LEU A 20 11.04 -3.76 -5.24
CA LEU A 20 9.88 -3.71 -6.14
C LEU A 20 8.61 -4.37 -5.61
N GLY A 21 8.72 -5.44 -4.82
CA GLY A 21 7.53 -6.09 -4.26
C GLY A 21 6.69 -5.20 -3.35
N HIS A 22 7.32 -4.24 -2.65
CA HIS A 22 6.59 -3.24 -1.88
C HIS A 22 5.81 -2.29 -2.81
N ILE A 23 6.43 -1.86 -3.91
CA ILE A 23 5.81 -0.91 -4.85
C ILE A 23 4.68 -1.56 -5.65
N ALA A 24 4.89 -2.79 -6.14
CA ALA A 24 4.00 -3.49 -7.05
C ALA A 24 2.58 -3.70 -6.48
N GLY A 25 2.49 -3.85 -5.15
CA GLY A 25 1.24 -4.07 -4.46
C GLY A 25 0.60 -2.77 -3.97
N PRO A 26 0.78 -2.41 -2.69
CA PRO A 26 -0.05 -1.42 -2.03
C PRO A 26 0.25 0.02 -2.51
N PHE A 27 1.51 0.39 -2.76
CA PHE A 27 1.87 1.77 -3.08
C PHE A 27 1.43 2.19 -4.47
N LEU A 28 1.74 1.40 -5.51
CA LEU A 28 1.32 1.73 -6.88
C LEU A 28 -0.20 1.74 -7.02
N ALA A 29 -0.88 0.78 -6.39
CA ALA A 29 -2.34 0.70 -6.41
C ALA A 29 -2.99 1.93 -5.76
N ALA A 30 -2.53 2.32 -4.58
CA ALA A 30 -3.02 3.49 -3.86
C ALA A 30 -2.80 4.79 -4.67
N ASP A 31 -1.61 4.96 -5.26
CA ASP A 31 -1.27 6.11 -6.10
C ASP A 31 -2.14 6.18 -7.36
N VAL A 32 -2.29 5.07 -8.09
CA VAL A 32 -3.11 5.00 -9.31
C VAL A 32 -4.57 5.35 -9.02
N HIS A 33 -5.17 4.77 -7.97
CA HIS A 33 -6.53 5.11 -7.58
C HIS A 33 -6.65 6.60 -7.24
N THR A 34 -5.72 7.12 -6.44
CA THR A 34 -5.73 8.51 -6.00
C THR A 34 -5.60 9.48 -7.18
N ARG A 35 -4.71 9.21 -8.14
CA ARG A 35 -4.54 10.01 -9.37
C ARG A 35 -5.80 10.03 -10.20
N TYR A 36 -6.41 8.86 -10.41
CA TYR A 36 -7.66 8.77 -11.14
C TYR A 36 -8.80 9.51 -10.43
N ALA A 37 -8.98 9.31 -9.12
CA ALA A 37 -10.05 9.95 -8.39
C ALA A 37 -9.94 11.48 -8.43
N ARG A 38 -8.72 12.01 -8.30
CA ARG A 38 -8.42 13.44 -8.48
C ARG A 38 -8.70 13.95 -9.88
N SER A 39 -8.40 13.16 -10.91
CA SER A 39 -8.71 13.55 -12.30
C SER A 39 -10.23 13.65 -12.55
N GLN A 40 -11.04 12.97 -11.74
CA GLN A 40 -12.50 13.10 -11.72
C GLN A 40 -13.00 14.24 -10.79
N GLY A 41 -12.10 15.07 -10.25
CA GLY A 41 -12.46 16.18 -9.37
C GLY A 41 -12.85 15.76 -7.94
N ARG A 42 -12.55 14.52 -7.51
CA ARG A 42 -12.83 14.06 -6.14
C ARG A 42 -11.76 14.50 -5.16
N GLU A 43 -12.18 14.78 -3.93
CA GLU A 43 -11.28 15.03 -2.82
C GLU A 43 -10.77 13.70 -2.27
N VAL A 44 -9.52 13.37 -2.59
CA VAL A 44 -8.84 12.15 -2.13
C VAL A 44 -7.49 12.49 -1.53
N LEU A 45 -7.23 11.91 -0.37
CA LEU A 45 -6.01 12.04 0.42
C LEU A 45 -5.26 10.70 0.43
N LEU A 46 -3.95 10.69 0.19
CA LEU A 46 -3.09 9.50 0.27
C LEU A 46 -2.06 9.67 1.37
N GLY A 47 -2.17 8.85 2.42
CA GLY A 47 -1.26 8.84 3.56
C GLY A 47 -0.44 7.55 3.67
N THR A 48 0.85 7.68 4.02
CA THR A 48 1.76 6.58 4.37
C THR A 48 2.99 7.12 5.13
N GLY A 49 4.13 6.42 5.13
CA GLY A 49 5.33 6.81 5.88
C GLY A 49 6.33 5.68 6.01
N PHE A 50 6.93 5.50 7.19
CA PHE A 50 7.71 4.32 7.59
C PHE A 50 7.46 3.98 9.07
N GLN A 51 7.75 2.74 9.48
CA GLN A 51 7.68 2.31 10.88
C GLN A 51 9.07 2.03 11.44
N ASP A 52 9.46 2.75 12.48
CA ASP A 52 10.75 2.66 13.17
C ASP A 52 10.71 1.81 14.45
N THR A 53 9.52 1.61 15.02
CA THR A 53 9.29 0.97 16.33
C THR A 53 9.35 -0.55 16.31
N SER A 54 9.32 -1.19 15.13
CA SER A 54 9.35 -2.66 15.04
C SER A 54 10.72 -3.22 15.43
N THR A 55 10.72 -4.34 16.15
CA THR A 55 11.94 -5.07 16.53
C THR A 55 12.72 -5.63 15.33
N PHE A 56 12.10 -5.71 14.13
CA PHE A 56 12.81 -6.00 12.88
C PHE A 56 13.90 -4.97 12.54
N VAL A 57 13.76 -3.72 13.02
CA VAL A 57 14.82 -2.71 12.94
C VAL A 57 16.03 -3.16 13.76
N VAL A 58 15.81 -3.56 15.02
CA VAL A 58 16.87 -3.99 15.93
C VAL A 58 17.58 -5.23 15.39
N THR A 59 16.85 -6.25 14.95
CA THR A 59 17.48 -7.47 14.41
C THR A 59 18.26 -7.20 13.13
N THR A 60 17.80 -6.27 12.30
CA THR A 60 18.52 -5.91 11.08
C THR A 60 19.75 -5.05 11.37
N ALA A 61 19.65 -4.12 12.32
CA ALA A 61 20.78 -3.30 12.76
C ALA A 61 21.90 -4.18 13.35
N HIS A 62 21.53 -5.14 14.20
CA HIS A 62 22.47 -6.11 14.76
C HIS A 62 23.19 -6.91 13.65
N ARG A 63 22.46 -7.48 12.69
CA ARG A 63 23.05 -8.21 11.55
C ARG A 63 23.99 -7.36 10.69
N ARG A 64 23.72 -6.05 10.58
CA ARG A 64 24.53 -5.11 9.79
C ARG A 64 25.67 -4.46 10.58
N GLY A 65 25.75 -4.69 11.89
CA GLY A 65 26.76 -4.07 12.75
C GLY A 65 26.59 -2.55 12.92
N VAL A 66 25.37 -2.04 12.85
CA VAL A 66 25.03 -0.61 13.04
C VAL A 66 24.03 -0.45 14.20
N THR A 67 23.82 0.77 14.68
CA THR A 67 22.77 1.02 15.68
C THR A 67 21.38 1.07 15.05
N PRO A 68 20.30 0.75 15.80
CA PRO A 68 18.93 0.89 15.31
C PRO A 68 18.60 2.30 14.80
N ALA A 69 19.04 3.35 15.51
CA ALA A 69 18.79 4.74 15.12
C ALA A 69 19.48 5.11 13.79
N GLU A 70 20.73 4.69 13.59
CA GLU A 70 21.43 4.88 12.30
C GLU A 70 20.73 4.15 11.15
N LEU A 71 20.23 2.93 11.40
CA LEU A 71 19.48 2.17 10.41
C LEU A 71 18.15 2.85 10.06
N VAL A 72 17.40 3.34 11.05
CA VAL A 72 16.14 4.07 10.82
C VAL A 72 16.39 5.31 9.98
N SER A 73 17.36 6.16 10.37
CA SER A 73 17.68 7.38 9.64
C SER A 73 18.04 7.11 8.17
N THR A 74 18.89 6.10 7.94
CA THR A 74 19.29 5.70 6.59
C THR A 74 18.11 5.14 5.78
N SER A 75 17.31 4.25 6.41
CA SER A 75 16.19 3.58 5.75
C SER A 75 15.06 4.55 5.45
N ALA A 76 14.75 5.49 6.33
CA ALA A 76 13.74 6.54 6.12
C ALA A 76 14.06 7.38 4.88
N ALA A 77 15.31 7.83 4.74
CA ALA A 77 15.76 8.56 3.56
C ALA A 77 15.66 7.72 2.28
N GLN A 78 16.01 6.43 2.36
CA GLN A 78 15.91 5.49 1.23
C GLN A 78 14.45 5.23 0.81
N ILE A 79 13.56 4.96 1.77
CA ILE A 79 12.13 4.73 1.53
C ILE A 79 11.51 5.94 0.84
N SER A 80 11.74 7.15 1.36
CA SER A 80 11.23 8.38 0.76
C SER A 80 11.73 8.57 -0.68
N ALA A 81 13.03 8.40 -0.91
CA ALA A 81 13.62 8.50 -2.25
C ALA A 81 13.09 7.43 -3.21
N SER A 82 12.84 6.21 -2.75
CA SER A 82 12.26 5.12 -3.55
C SER A 82 10.81 5.40 -3.96
N LEU A 83 10.00 5.95 -3.05
CA LEU A 83 8.63 6.37 -3.37
C LEU A 83 8.62 7.51 -4.40
N GLU A 84 9.51 8.49 -4.26
CA GLU A 84 9.67 9.59 -5.20
C GLU A 84 10.15 9.10 -6.58
N ALA A 85 11.18 8.24 -6.61
CA ALA A 85 11.71 7.66 -7.84
C ALA A 85 10.64 6.87 -8.62
N MET A 86 9.71 6.22 -7.91
CA MET A 86 8.56 5.51 -8.50
C MET A 86 7.34 6.42 -8.80
N GLY A 87 7.43 7.70 -8.45
CA GLY A 87 6.38 8.69 -8.68
C GLY A 87 5.13 8.48 -7.83
N ILE A 88 5.27 7.95 -6.62
CA ILE A 88 4.15 7.76 -5.69
C ILE A 88 3.79 9.11 -5.05
N GLY A 89 2.58 9.60 -5.32
CA GLY A 89 2.11 10.93 -4.90
C GLY A 89 1.53 10.97 -3.49
N VAL A 90 2.38 10.91 -2.46
CA VAL A 90 1.98 10.94 -1.05
C VAL A 90 1.63 12.36 -0.57
N ASP A 91 0.53 12.50 0.15
CA ASP A 91 0.16 13.75 0.81
C ASP A 91 0.71 13.79 2.23
N GLY A 92 0.23 12.90 3.11
CA GLY A 92 0.68 12.77 4.49
C GLY A 92 1.74 11.69 4.61
N TYR A 93 2.94 12.09 5.03
CA TYR A 93 4.07 11.20 5.28
C TYR A 93 4.51 11.38 6.72
N THR A 94 4.53 10.30 7.50
CA THR A 94 5.01 10.29 8.90
C THR A 94 6.05 9.19 9.11
N GLY A 95 6.58 9.08 10.32
CA GLY A 95 7.68 8.21 10.70
C GLY A 95 7.92 8.30 12.20
N ASP A 96 9.11 8.73 12.59
CA ASP A 96 9.60 8.84 13.96
C ASP A 96 9.40 10.23 14.59
N ASP A 97 8.41 11.00 14.12
CA ASP A 97 8.19 12.37 14.59
C ASP A 97 7.51 12.44 15.97
N ASP A 98 7.83 13.50 16.74
CA ASP A 98 7.30 13.70 18.11
C ASP A 98 5.76 13.81 18.14
N ARG A 99 5.16 14.38 17.09
CA ARG A 99 3.71 14.57 16.99
C ARG A 99 3.02 13.22 16.82
N PHE A 100 3.55 12.34 15.97
CA PHE A 100 3.11 10.95 15.85
C PHE A 100 3.30 10.17 17.15
N THR A 101 4.48 10.22 17.75
CA THR A 101 4.79 9.52 19.02
C THR A 101 3.80 9.92 20.12
N LYS A 102 3.58 11.23 20.29
CA LYS A 102 2.58 11.76 21.22
C LYS A 102 1.18 11.24 20.89
N TRP A 103 0.81 11.20 19.61
CA TRP A 103 -0.51 10.74 19.20
C TRP A 103 -0.75 9.26 19.50
N VAL A 104 0.24 8.39 19.27
CA VAL A 104 0.16 6.96 19.64
C VAL A 104 -0.07 6.82 21.14
N VAL A 105 0.72 7.52 21.95
CA VAL A 105 0.57 7.50 23.42
C VAL A 105 -0.82 8.00 23.83
N ASP A 106 -1.29 9.12 23.27
CA ASP A 106 -2.61 9.67 23.56
C ASP A 106 -3.73 8.71 23.14
N PHE A 107 -3.60 8.02 22.00
CA PHE A 107 -4.58 7.05 21.52
C PHE A 107 -4.68 5.82 22.44
N VAL A 108 -3.53 5.24 22.82
CA VAL A 108 -3.50 4.09 23.75
C VAL A 108 -3.98 4.50 25.14
N ALA A 109 -3.62 5.70 25.63
CA ALA A 109 -4.09 6.23 26.91
C ALA A 109 -5.63 6.44 26.92
N ARG A 110 -6.25 6.78 25.79
CA ARG A 110 -7.71 6.83 25.67
C ARG A 110 -8.35 5.46 25.86
N LEU A 111 -7.77 4.41 25.27
CA LEU A 111 -8.26 3.03 25.47
C LEU A 111 -8.10 2.59 26.92
N HIS A 112 -6.95 2.89 27.53
CA HIS A 112 -6.65 2.60 28.93
C HIS A 112 -7.62 3.30 29.88
N SER A 113 -7.73 4.63 29.78
CA SER A 113 -8.62 5.43 30.63
C SER A 113 -10.10 5.11 30.48
N ALA A 114 -10.52 4.59 29.31
CA ALA A 114 -11.87 4.08 29.08
C ALA A 114 -12.09 2.65 29.65
N GLY A 115 -11.10 2.08 30.34
CA GLY A 115 -11.16 0.75 30.95
C GLY A 115 -11.25 -0.39 29.92
N LYS A 116 -10.76 -0.15 28.70
CA LYS A 116 -10.84 -1.13 27.59
C LYS A 116 -9.63 -2.05 27.52
N LEU A 117 -8.51 -1.66 28.15
CA LEU A 117 -7.31 -2.47 28.27
C LEU A 117 -7.31 -3.23 29.60
N GLU A 118 -6.87 -4.47 29.58
CA GLU A 118 -6.80 -5.33 30.76
C GLU A 118 -5.39 -5.86 31.00
N LEU A 119 -4.97 -5.90 32.26
CA LEU A 119 -3.73 -6.55 32.65
C LEU A 119 -3.89 -8.07 32.52
N ARG A 120 -2.96 -8.71 31.81
CA ARG A 120 -2.88 -10.16 31.63
C ARG A 120 -1.45 -10.64 31.79
N THR A 121 -1.28 -11.70 32.58
CA THR A 121 -0.05 -12.47 32.60
C THR A 121 -0.01 -13.37 31.36
N MET A 122 0.97 -13.16 30.49
CA MET A 122 1.16 -13.94 29.26
C MET A 122 2.55 -14.56 29.23
N LYS A 123 2.68 -15.67 28.49
CA LYS A 123 3.98 -16.33 28.29
C LYS A 123 4.64 -15.81 27.03
N PHE A 124 5.89 -15.39 27.17
CA PHE A 124 6.72 -14.92 26.07
C PHE A 124 8.01 -15.76 26.02
N PRO A 125 8.56 -16.03 24.82
CA PRO A 125 9.89 -16.57 24.70
C PRO A 125 10.91 -15.55 25.25
N TYR A 126 11.95 -16.04 25.90
CA TYR A 126 12.94 -15.24 26.59
C TYR A 126 14.33 -15.79 26.32
N SER A 127 15.24 -14.92 25.89
CA SER A 127 16.66 -15.24 25.73
C SER A 127 17.35 -15.19 27.08
N SER A 128 17.85 -16.33 27.55
CA SER A 128 18.57 -16.39 28.82
C SER A 128 19.91 -15.66 28.78
N ARG A 129 20.47 -15.47 27.58
CA ARG A 129 21.77 -14.82 27.36
C ARG A 129 21.67 -13.31 27.21
N SER A 130 20.74 -12.80 26.40
CA SER A 130 20.53 -11.34 26.28
C SER A 130 19.73 -10.76 27.44
N GLY A 131 18.94 -11.60 28.12
CA GLY A 131 18.06 -11.15 29.19
C GLY A 131 16.80 -10.45 28.68
N GLU A 132 16.39 -10.71 27.45
CA GLU A 132 15.28 -10.02 26.79
C GLU A 132 14.14 -10.97 26.43
N PHE A 133 12.92 -10.45 26.47
CA PHE A 133 11.76 -11.11 25.89
C PHE A 133 11.80 -10.98 24.35
N LEU A 134 11.46 -12.07 23.68
CA LEU A 134 11.50 -12.18 22.23
C LEU A 134 10.08 -12.01 21.69
N VAL A 135 9.77 -10.80 21.23
CA VAL A 135 8.49 -10.42 20.62
C VAL A 135 8.71 -10.01 19.17
N ASP A 136 7.65 -10.07 18.35
CA ASP A 136 7.68 -9.59 16.96
C ASP A 136 8.88 -10.18 16.18
N GLY A 137 9.73 -9.36 15.56
CA GLY A 137 10.92 -9.76 14.83
C GLY A 137 12.08 -10.36 15.66
N PHE A 138 12.00 -10.41 17.00
CA PHE A 138 13.00 -11.11 17.83
C PHE A 138 12.81 -12.63 17.89
N ALA A 139 11.59 -13.12 17.63
CA ALA A 139 11.26 -14.54 17.69
C ALA A 139 10.82 -15.05 16.33
N SER A 140 11.39 -16.16 15.91
CA SER A 140 11.01 -16.90 14.69
C SER A 140 10.73 -18.36 15.00
N GLY A 141 9.83 -18.98 14.23
CA GLY A 141 9.44 -20.37 14.38
C GLY A 141 8.45 -20.78 13.30
N SER A 142 7.63 -21.78 13.57
CA SER A 142 6.53 -22.16 12.68
C SER A 142 5.19 -21.65 13.22
N CYS A 143 4.36 -21.12 12.31
CA CYS A 143 3.02 -20.65 12.63
C CYS A 143 2.16 -21.81 13.16
N PRO A 144 1.47 -21.67 14.31
CA PRO A 144 0.63 -22.75 14.86
C PRO A 144 -0.62 -23.02 14.01
N GLU A 145 -1.01 -22.09 13.14
CA GLU A 145 -2.21 -22.19 12.31
C GLU A 145 -1.95 -22.81 10.93
N CYS A 146 -0.89 -22.38 10.23
CA CYS A 146 -0.60 -22.83 8.87
C CYS A 146 0.73 -23.57 8.72
N LEU A 147 1.51 -23.70 9.80
CA LEU A 147 2.81 -24.38 9.84
C LEU A 147 3.91 -23.75 8.98
N ALA A 148 3.65 -22.61 8.33
CA ALA A 148 4.67 -21.86 7.61
C ALA A 148 5.68 -21.25 8.59
N GLU A 149 6.94 -21.17 8.18
CA GLU A 149 7.96 -20.42 8.90
C GLU A 149 7.56 -18.93 8.96
N CYS A 150 7.55 -18.36 10.16
CA CYS A 150 7.21 -16.96 10.39
C CYS A 150 7.93 -16.39 11.61
N CYS A 151 7.80 -15.07 11.77
CA CYS A 151 8.14 -14.41 13.03
C CYS A 151 6.91 -14.33 13.94
N ALA A 152 7.12 -13.98 15.21
CA ALA A 152 6.02 -13.60 16.09
C ALA A 152 5.34 -12.31 15.61
N GLY A 153 4.17 -12.01 16.17
CA GLY A 153 3.37 -10.86 15.74
C GLY A 153 2.44 -11.27 14.62
N LEU A 154 2.94 -11.38 13.39
CA LEU A 154 2.12 -11.63 12.20
C LEU A 154 2.70 -12.75 11.33
N CYS A 155 1.86 -13.72 10.95
CA CYS A 155 2.23 -14.68 9.92
C CYS A 155 1.98 -14.10 8.54
N GLU A 156 3.05 -13.86 7.79
CA GLU A 156 2.95 -13.38 6.40
C GLU A 156 2.19 -14.34 5.47
N SER A 157 2.17 -15.64 5.76
CA SER A 157 1.55 -16.64 4.89
C SER A 157 0.03 -16.72 5.02
N CYS A 158 -0.52 -16.55 6.23
CA CYS A 158 -1.96 -16.68 6.48
C CYS A 158 -2.60 -15.39 7.04
N GLY A 159 -1.79 -14.35 7.28
CA GLY A 159 -2.22 -13.05 7.79
C GLY A 159 -2.71 -13.07 9.25
N GLN A 160 -2.56 -14.18 9.96
CA GLN A 160 -2.99 -14.33 11.37
C GLN A 160 -2.03 -13.65 12.33
N LEU A 161 -2.58 -13.19 13.46
CA LEU A 161 -1.77 -12.87 14.64
C LEU A 161 -1.13 -14.15 15.17
N VAL A 162 0.17 -14.12 15.41
CA VAL A 162 0.91 -15.22 16.05
C VAL A 162 1.52 -14.69 17.34
N ALA A 163 0.93 -15.07 18.48
CA ALA A 163 1.52 -14.74 19.77
C ALA A 163 2.89 -15.42 19.90
N ALA A 164 3.88 -14.69 20.44
CA ALA A 164 5.25 -15.19 20.49
C ALA A 164 5.37 -16.50 21.28
N GLY A 165 4.60 -16.66 22.35
CA GLY A 165 4.56 -17.88 23.16
C GLY A 165 3.92 -19.10 22.48
N ASP A 166 3.18 -18.89 21.39
CA ASP A 166 2.49 -19.95 20.65
C ASP A 166 3.28 -20.43 19.42
N LEU A 167 4.41 -19.79 19.10
CA LEU A 167 5.30 -20.22 18.02
C LEU A 167 5.80 -21.65 18.28
N LEU A 168 5.70 -22.50 17.27
CA LEU A 168 6.29 -23.83 17.28
C LEU A 168 7.79 -23.71 16.97
N ASP A 169 8.62 -24.52 17.65
CA ASP A 169 10.07 -24.55 17.45
C ASP A 169 10.73 -23.16 17.55
N VAL A 170 10.29 -22.36 18.52
CA VAL A 170 10.72 -20.96 18.69
C VAL A 170 12.23 -20.81 18.85
N ARG A 171 12.78 -19.84 18.14
CA ARG A 171 14.21 -19.49 18.12
C ARG A 171 14.37 -17.98 18.17
N SER A 172 15.45 -17.53 18.79
CA SER A 172 15.86 -16.13 18.69
C SER A 172 16.36 -15.83 17.27
N THR A 173 15.87 -14.74 16.68
CA THR A 173 16.34 -14.26 15.38
C THR A 173 17.70 -13.55 15.49
N LEU A 174 18.08 -13.09 16.69
CA LEU A 174 19.39 -12.48 16.97
C LEU A 174 20.48 -13.55 17.11
N ASP A 175 20.20 -14.63 17.85
CA ASP A 175 21.12 -15.75 18.06
C ASP A 175 20.35 -17.08 18.06
N PRO A 176 20.31 -17.78 16.90
CA PRO A 176 19.61 -19.06 16.79
C PRO A 176 20.17 -20.18 17.68
N SER A 177 21.37 -20.02 18.24
CA SER A 177 21.99 -20.98 19.17
C SER A 177 21.58 -20.77 20.62
N ASP A 178 20.91 -19.65 20.93
CA ASP A 178 20.57 -19.32 22.30
C ASP A 178 19.37 -20.14 22.81
N PRO A 179 19.47 -20.79 23.99
CA PRO A 179 18.33 -21.48 24.59
C PRO A 179 17.20 -20.50 24.91
N VAL A 180 16.09 -20.68 24.21
CA VAL A 180 14.84 -19.93 24.43
C VAL A 180 13.99 -20.66 25.47
N VAL A 181 13.58 -19.94 26.51
CA VAL A 181 12.66 -20.44 27.54
C VAL A 181 11.40 -19.58 27.57
N LEU A 182 10.26 -20.13 27.97
CA LEU A 182 9.06 -19.34 28.19
C LEU A 182 9.09 -18.71 29.59
N ARG A 183 8.86 -17.40 29.66
CA ARG A 183 8.68 -16.64 30.91
C ARG A 183 7.38 -15.87 30.89
N GLU A 184 6.82 -15.67 32.07
CA GLU A 184 5.61 -14.88 32.24
C GLU A 184 5.97 -13.39 32.36
N ALA A 185 5.13 -12.55 31.74
CA ALA A 185 5.14 -11.11 31.90
C ALA A 185 3.71 -10.58 31.88
N ASP A 186 3.43 -9.61 32.74
CA ASP A 186 2.17 -8.89 32.73
C ASP A 186 2.19 -7.85 31.62
N VAL A 187 1.19 -7.87 30.74
CA VAL A 187 1.03 -6.91 29.64
C VAL A 187 -0.40 -6.39 29.62
N LEU A 188 -0.61 -5.20 29.06
CA LEU A 188 -1.95 -4.71 28.78
C LEU A 188 -2.42 -5.27 27.43
N VAL A 189 -3.62 -5.86 27.43
CA VAL A 189 -4.25 -6.42 26.24
C VAL A 189 -5.56 -5.70 25.94
N LEU A 190 -5.95 -5.69 24.67
CA LEU A 190 -7.33 -5.50 24.27
C LEU A 190 -8.01 -6.87 24.13
N PRO A 191 -9.08 -7.17 24.89
CA PRO A 191 -9.83 -8.42 24.73
C PRO A 191 -10.68 -8.39 23.45
N VAL A 192 -10.06 -8.71 22.30
CA VAL A 192 -10.66 -8.54 20.96
C VAL A 192 -11.94 -9.35 20.79
N GLU A 193 -12.07 -10.49 21.47
CA GLU A 193 -13.28 -11.33 21.46
C GLU A 193 -14.56 -10.55 21.79
N ARG A 194 -14.48 -9.53 22.66
CA ARG A 194 -15.62 -8.68 23.03
C ARG A 194 -16.23 -7.94 21.83
N TYR A 195 -15.44 -7.73 20.77
CA TYR A 195 -15.84 -7.01 19.58
C TYR A 195 -16.13 -7.93 18.39
N ARG A 196 -15.91 -9.25 18.51
CA ARG A 196 -16.02 -10.21 17.40
C ARG A 196 -17.38 -10.17 16.70
N SER A 197 -18.50 -10.06 17.44
CA SER A 197 -19.84 -9.99 16.85
C SER A 197 -20.05 -8.73 15.99
N ARG A 198 -19.56 -7.57 16.46
CA ARG A 198 -19.62 -6.30 15.73
C ARG A 198 -18.71 -6.32 14.51
N LEU A 199 -17.51 -6.88 14.64
CA LEU A 199 -16.60 -7.11 13.50
C LEU A 199 -17.23 -8.02 12.45
N ARG A 200 -17.87 -9.13 12.86
CA ARG A 200 -18.60 -10.02 11.94
C ARG A 200 -19.69 -9.30 11.17
N ALA A 201 -20.50 -8.50 11.86
CA ALA A 201 -21.54 -7.71 11.21
C ALA A 201 -20.94 -6.69 10.23
N HIS A 202 -19.87 -6.01 10.62
CA HIS A 202 -19.16 -5.05 9.77
C HIS A 202 -18.64 -5.70 8.48
N PHE A 203 -17.88 -6.80 8.58
CA PHE A 203 -17.33 -7.47 7.40
C PHE A 203 -18.39 -8.16 6.53
N ALA A 204 -19.48 -8.65 7.12
CA ALA A 204 -20.60 -9.18 6.34
C ALA A 204 -21.26 -8.08 5.49
N ALA A 205 -21.42 -6.87 6.03
CA ALA A 205 -21.99 -5.73 5.30
C ALA A 205 -21.08 -5.21 4.18
N HIS A 206 -19.76 -5.44 4.27
CA HIS A 206 -18.76 -4.93 3.33
C HIS A 206 -18.05 -6.03 2.52
N ALA A 207 -18.57 -7.25 2.52
CA ALA A 207 -17.94 -8.41 1.90
C ALA A 207 -17.66 -8.23 0.39
N SER A 208 -18.53 -7.51 -0.32
CA SER A 208 -18.38 -7.22 -1.74
C SER A 208 -17.21 -6.28 -2.08
N GLY A 209 -16.68 -5.56 -1.09
CA GLY A 209 -15.54 -4.65 -1.23
C GLY A 209 -14.17 -5.28 -0.97
N MET A 210 -14.11 -6.59 -0.67
CA MET A 210 -12.88 -7.30 -0.38
C MET A 210 -12.51 -8.27 -1.50
N ARG A 211 -11.20 -8.47 -1.71
CA ARG A 211 -10.74 -9.55 -2.60
C ARG A 211 -11.04 -10.93 -1.99
N PRO A 212 -11.22 -11.98 -2.81
CA PRO A 212 -11.68 -13.30 -2.32
C PRO A 212 -10.84 -13.88 -1.19
N HIS A 213 -9.51 -13.81 -1.27
CA HIS A 213 -8.62 -14.36 -0.24
C HIS A 213 -8.76 -13.61 1.10
N MET A 214 -8.84 -12.27 1.07
CA MET A 214 -9.12 -11.45 2.25
C MET A 214 -10.49 -11.78 2.86
N ALA A 215 -11.54 -11.88 2.04
CA ALA A 215 -12.88 -12.25 2.51
C ALA A 215 -12.89 -13.63 3.19
N GLN A 216 -12.18 -14.61 2.62
CA GLN A 216 -12.02 -15.93 3.20
C GLN A 216 -11.25 -15.89 4.52
N ALA A 217 -10.14 -15.16 4.58
CA ALA A 217 -9.34 -14.99 5.79
C ALA A 217 -10.15 -14.36 6.93
N MET A 218 -10.88 -13.27 6.66
CA MET A 218 -11.77 -12.63 7.64
C MET A 218 -12.87 -13.58 8.13
N ALA A 219 -13.52 -14.31 7.22
CA ALA A 219 -14.54 -15.28 7.59
C ALA A 219 -13.96 -16.39 8.50
N ALA A 220 -12.77 -16.90 8.18
CA ALA A 220 -12.11 -17.95 8.97
C ALA A 220 -11.65 -17.45 10.35
N MET A 221 -11.06 -16.26 10.43
CA MET A 221 -10.65 -15.62 11.70
C MET A 221 -11.87 -15.40 12.61
N LEU A 222 -12.93 -14.81 12.06
CA LEU A 222 -14.11 -14.43 12.83
C LEU A 222 -15.06 -15.60 13.16
N ALA A 223 -14.85 -16.78 12.56
CA ALA A 223 -15.59 -18.00 12.90
C ALA A 223 -15.15 -18.61 14.25
N ARG A 224 -13.95 -18.29 14.73
CA ARG A 224 -13.38 -18.82 15.98
C ARG A 224 -13.26 -17.70 17.03
N PRO A 225 -13.09 -18.03 18.33
CA PRO A 225 -12.79 -17.01 19.33
C PRO A 225 -11.52 -16.25 18.96
N LEU A 226 -11.54 -14.91 19.12
CA LEU A 226 -10.35 -14.09 18.88
C LEU A 226 -9.49 -14.04 20.15
N PRO A 227 -8.16 -14.17 20.04
CA PRO A 227 -7.29 -14.07 21.20
C PRO A 227 -7.25 -12.65 21.76
N ASP A 228 -6.82 -12.53 23.01
CA ASP A 228 -6.43 -11.26 23.59
C ASP A 228 -5.28 -10.67 22.75
N PHE A 229 -5.38 -9.39 22.37
CA PHE A 229 -4.37 -8.71 21.57
C PHE A 229 -3.49 -7.84 22.47
N PRO A 230 -2.19 -8.16 22.64
CA PRO A 230 -1.29 -7.33 23.43
C PRO A 230 -1.15 -5.95 22.83
N VAL A 231 -1.43 -4.92 23.62
CA VAL A 231 -1.20 -3.51 23.27
C VAL A 231 0.17 -3.05 23.75
N THR A 232 0.75 -3.73 24.74
CA THR A 232 2.10 -3.49 25.23
C THR A 232 2.97 -4.73 25.14
N TYR A 233 4.28 -4.53 24.96
CA TYR A 233 5.28 -5.58 24.98
C TYR A 233 6.44 -5.28 25.93
N PRO A 234 6.99 -6.31 26.60
CA PRO A 234 8.16 -6.20 27.45
C PRO A 234 9.47 -6.16 26.64
N THR A 235 9.57 -5.18 25.74
CA THR A 235 10.76 -4.91 24.92
C THR A 235 11.35 -3.55 25.29
N SER A 236 12.62 -3.32 24.96
CA SER A 236 13.31 -2.04 25.18
C SER A 236 13.15 -1.06 24.01
N TRP A 237 12.81 -1.56 22.82
CA TRP A 237 12.70 -0.78 21.58
C TRP A 237 11.24 -0.46 21.21
N GLY A 238 10.96 0.82 20.88
CA GLY A 238 9.64 1.31 20.49
C GLY A 238 9.17 2.51 21.32
N ILE A 239 7.87 2.83 21.24
CA ILE A 239 7.25 3.94 21.98
C ILE A 239 6.97 3.52 23.41
N GLU A 240 7.47 4.25 24.40
CA GLU A 240 7.23 3.96 25.81
C GLU A 240 5.77 4.20 26.23
N VAL A 241 5.24 3.29 27.05
CA VAL A 241 3.88 3.40 27.57
C VAL A 241 3.86 4.14 28.91
N PRO A 242 2.86 5.01 29.17
CA PRO A 242 2.82 5.81 30.40
C PRO A 242 2.14 5.10 31.59
N PHE A 243 1.90 3.79 31.51
CA PHE A 243 1.07 3.05 32.48
C PHE A 243 1.93 2.41 33.58
N PRO A 244 1.72 2.75 34.87
CA PRO A 244 2.56 2.26 35.97
C PRO A 244 2.58 0.73 36.13
N GLU A 245 1.47 0.04 35.86
CA GLU A 245 1.34 -1.41 35.98
C GLU A 245 2.17 -2.20 34.95
N VAL A 246 2.62 -1.54 33.89
CA VAL A 246 3.49 -2.11 32.84
C VAL A 246 4.68 -1.19 32.56
N ALA A 247 5.22 -0.56 33.62
CA ALA A 247 6.33 0.38 33.50
C ALA A 247 7.54 -0.22 32.76
N GLY A 248 8.16 0.58 31.87
CA GLY A 248 9.30 0.17 31.05
C GLY A 248 8.95 -0.65 29.80
N GLN A 249 7.67 -0.96 29.57
CA GLN A 249 7.22 -1.60 28.33
C GLN A 249 7.10 -0.60 27.17
N ARG A 250 6.90 -1.14 25.97
CA ARG A 250 6.66 -0.38 24.75
C ARG A 250 5.30 -0.73 24.17
N VAL A 251 4.74 0.19 23.39
CA VAL A 251 3.56 -0.09 22.55
C VAL A 251 3.92 -1.24 21.60
N ASN A 252 3.02 -2.21 21.46
CA ASN A 252 3.17 -3.23 20.44
C ASN A 252 3.15 -2.54 19.05
N PRO A 253 4.17 -2.71 18.20
CA PRO A 253 4.21 -2.06 16.88
C PRO A 253 3.01 -2.42 16.00
N ASN A 254 2.37 -3.58 16.23
CA ASN A 254 1.15 -3.98 15.51
C ASN A 254 -0.14 -3.32 16.05
N ALA A 255 -0.07 -2.56 17.15
CA ALA A 255 -1.16 -1.76 17.71
C ALA A 255 -1.14 -0.29 17.22
N GLU A 256 0.00 0.18 16.72
CA GLU A 256 0.20 1.51 16.15
C GLU A 256 -0.58 1.81 14.84
N PRO A 257 -0.86 0.83 13.94
CA PRO A 257 -1.40 1.11 12.61
C PRO A 257 -2.70 1.93 12.58
N MET A 258 -3.54 1.83 13.61
CA MET A 258 -4.75 2.64 13.68
C MET A 258 -4.46 4.12 13.99
N ALA A 259 -3.63 4.38 15.02
CA ALA A 259 -3.19 5.74 15.35
C ALA A 259 -2.40 6.35 14.20
N TRP A 260 -1.54 5.57 13.56
CA TRP A 260 -0.83 5.91 12.34
C TRP A 260 -1.74 6.36 11.21
N SER A 261 -2.79 5.58 10.92
CA SER A 261 -3.75 5.87 9.86
C SER A 261 -4.45 7.21 10.10
N MET A 262 -4.83 7.49 11.36
CA MET A 262 -5.39 8.79 11.76
C MET A 262 -4.41 9.93 11.53
N HIS A 263 -3.18 9.80 12.03
CA HIS A 263 -2.15 10.83 11.89
C HIS A 263 -1.80 11.10 10.41
N CYS A 264 -1.62 10.06 9.60
CA CYS A 264 -1.43 10.18 8.16
C CYS A 264 -2.58 10.96 7.48
N SER A 265 -3.80 10.76 7.93
CA SER A 265 -4.98 11.44 7.39
C SER A 265 -4.98 12.92 7.75
N ALA A 266 -4.61 13.25 8.99
CA ALA A 266 -4.44 14.63 9.44
C ALA A 266 -3.37 15.35 8.63
N LEU A 267 -2.17 14.79 8.50
CA LEU A 267 -1.08 15.37 7.68
C LEU A 267 -1.50 15.54 6.21
N SER A 268 -2.20 14.55 5.65
CA SER A 268 -2.69 14.61 4.28
C SER A 268 -3.68 15.75 4.08
N ALA A 269 -4.61 15.92 5.03
CA ALA A 269 -5.60 16.99 5.01
C ALA A 269 -4.95 18.36 5.20
N GLU A 270 -3.97 18.48 6.10
CA GLU A 270 -3.19 19.71 6.33
C GLU A 270 -2.50 20.19 5.07
N LYS A 271 -1.83 19.29 4.36
CA LYS A 271 -1.14 19.60 3.11
C LYS A 271 -2.09 20.02 1.98
N ARG A 272 -3.31 19.49 1.97
CA ARG A 272 -4.27 19.68 0.86
C ARG A 272 -5.29 20.80 1.08
N SER A 273 -5.71 20.97 2.33
CA SER A 273 -6.90 21.75 2.69
C SER A 273 -6.65 22.69 3.89
N GLY A 274 -5.47 22.61 4.52
CA GLY A 274 -5.10 23.44 5.68
C GLY A 274 -5.36 22.76 7.03
N PRO A 275 -5.08 23.46 8.14
CA PRO A 275 -5.05 22.89 9.49
C PRO A 275 -6.30 22.09 9.86
N VAL A 276 -6.12 20.92 10.50
CA VAL A 276 -7.21 20.12 11.07
C VAL A 276 -7.38 20.36 12.57
N SER A 277 -8.56 20.07 13.11
CA SER A 277 -8.87 20.30 14.53
C SER A 277 -8.19 19.32 15.49
N SER A 278 -7.86 18.11 15.01
CA SER A 278 -7.21 17.04 15.78
C SER A 278 -6.70 15.95 14.84
N GLU A 279 -5.82 15.08 15.34
CA GLU A 279 -5.29 13.91 14.59
C GLU A 279 -6.37 12.95 14.10
N ASP A 280 -7.46 12.82 14.86
CA ASP A 280 -8.58 11.92 14.58
C ASP A 280 -9.73 12.60 13.83
N ALA A 281 -9.62 13.88 13.45
CA ALA A 281 -10.74 14.68 12.95
C ALA A 281 -11.46 14.04 11.74
N LEU A 282 -10.70 13.44 10.82
CA LEU A 282 -11.25 12.79 9.62
C LEU A 282 -11.87 11.43 9.89
N TRP A 283 -11.66 10.86 11.09
CA TRP A 283 -12.10 9.53 11.49
C TRP A 283 -13.26 9.55 12.47
N LEU A 284 -13.59 10.72 13.04
CA LEU A 284 -14.74 10.88 13.92
C LEU A 284 -16.03 10.43 13.22
N ALA A 285 -16.92 9.82 13.97
CA ALA A 285 -18.21 9.38 13.45
C ALA A 285 -18.96 10.56 12.80
N GLY A 286 -19.34 10.40 11.53
CA GLY A 286 -20.03 11.44 10.77
C GLY A 286 -19.11 12.53 10.18
N ALA A 287 -17.79 12.35 10.22
CA ALA A 287 -16.83 13.25 9.56
C ALA A 287 -16.98 13.28 8.02
N GLY A 288 -17.72 12.32 7.45
CA GLY A 288 -17.98 12.24 6.01
C GLY A 288 -16.79 11.72 5.19
N SER A 289 -15.86 11.03 5.85
CA SER A 289 -14.71 10.39 5.21
C SER A 289 -14.99 8.91 4.93
N GLU A 290 -14.74 8.46 3.70
CA GLU A 290 -14.61 7.04 3.36
C GLU A 290 -13.15 6.62 3.53
N ILE A 291 -12.86 5.76 4.50
CA ILE A 291 -11.50 5.24 4.73
C ILE A 291 -11.29 3.96 3.90
N VAL A 292 -10.22 3.95 3.11
CA VAL A 292 -9.83 2.88 2.20
C VAL A 292 -8.40 2.46 2.46
N TYR A 293 -8.19 1.16 2.67
CA TYR A 293 -6.85 0.60 2.80
C TYR A 293 -6.39 -0.13 1.53
N PHE A 294 -5.16 0.15 1.10
CA PHE A 294 -4.42 -0.65 0.14
C PHE A 294 -3.28 -1.36 0.86
N LEU A 295 -3.37 -2.67 1.04
CA LEU A 295 -2.50 -3.43 1.95
C LEU A 295 -1.84 -4.63 1.25
N GLY A 296 -0.68 -5.06 1.73
CA GLY A 296 -0.26 -6.45 1.57
C GLY A 296 -1.17 -7.38 2.38
N PHE A 297 -1.38 -8.61 1.91
CA PHE A 297 -2.20 -9.61 2.60
C PHE A 297 -1.69 -9.95 4.01
N ASP A 298 -0.39 -9.84 4.24
CA ASP A 298 0.27 -10.03 5.54
C ASP A 298 -0.16 -9.00 6.61
N ASN A 299 -0.69 -7.84 6.20
CA ASN A 299 -1.07 -6.75 7.08
C ASN A 299 -2.55 -6.76 7.48
N ILE A 300 -3.31 -7.80 7.13
CA ILE A 300 -4.77 -7.80 7.34
C ILE A 300 -5.17 -7.78 8.81
N TYR A 301 -4.45 -8.46 9.71
CA TYR A 301 -4.83 -8.50 11.12
C TYR A 301 -4.77 -7.13 11.82
N PRO A 302 -3.65 -6.37 11.79
CA PRO A 302 -3.59 -5.08 12.47
C PRO A 302 -4.59 -4.07 11.91
N PHE A 303 -4.80 -4.04 10.58
CA PHE A 303 -5.67 -3.06 9.93
C PHE A 303 -7.15 -3.44 9.89
N ALA A 304 -7.49 -4.73 9.86
CA ALA A 304 -8.87 -5.20 9.68
C ALA A 304 -9.46 -5.85 10.95
N ILE A 305 -8.64 -6.33 11.90
CA ILE A 305 -9.13 -6.91 13.16
C ILE A 305 -8.77 -6.02 14.34
N ALA A 306 -7.49 -5.87 14.67
CA ALA A 306 -7.06 -5.17 15.88
C ALA A 306 -7.44 -3.69 15.83
N GLY A 307 -7.16 -3.00 14.72
CA GLY A 307 -7.51 -1.61 14.50
C GLY A 307 -9.02 -1.34 14.67
N PRO A 308 -9.89 -1.97 13.88
CA PRO A 308 -11.34 -1.82 14.02
C PRO A 308 -11.85 -2.22 15.42
N ALA A 309 -11.25 -3.21 16.09
CA ALA A 309 -11.59 -3.52 17.48
C ALA A 309 -11.24 -2.37 18.44
N MET A 310 -10.09 -1.72 18.28
CA MET A 310 -9.73 -0.52 19.04
C MET A 310 -10.69 0.65 18.78
N LEU A 311 -11.14 0.83 17.54
CA LEU A 311 -12.16 1.84 17.23
C LEU A 311 -13.51 1.52 17.89
N LEU A 312 -13.94 0.26 17.81
CA LEU A 312 -15.18 -0.23 18.43
C LEU A 312 -15.15 -0.14 19.96
N ALA A 313 -13.97 -0.26 20.57
CA ALA A 313 -13.73 -0.12 22.00
C ALA A 313 -14.00 1.31 22.51
N LEU A 314 -13.87 2.31 21.64
CA LEU A 314 -14.15 3.71 21.94
C LEU A 314 -15.60 4.11 21.60
N ASP A 315 -16.52 3.15 21.73
CA ASP A 315 -17.96 3.31 21.87
C ASP A 315 -18.63 4.26 20.85
N GLY A 316 -18.29 4.08 19.55
CA GLY A 316 -18.93 4.81 18.46
C GLY A 316 -18.36 6.20 18.18
N ARG A 317 -17.21 6.52 18.78
CA ARG A 317 -16.47 7.77 18.51
C ARG A 317 -15.99 7.89 17.06
N TYR A 318 -15.69 6.77 16.41
CA TYR A 318 -15.09 6.74 15.08
C TYR A 318 -15.89 5.91 14.09
N ASP A 319 -15.85 6.32 12.83
CA ASP A 319 -16.30 5.50 11.70
C ASP A 319 -15.29 4.37 11.43
N LEU A 320 -15.80 3.21 10.98
CA LEU A 320 -14.95 2.09 10.63
C LEU A 320 -14.51 2.13 9.15
N PRO A 321 -13.29 1.68 8.83
CA PRO A 321 -12.87 1.50 7.46
C PRO A 321 -13.75 0.49 6.72
N THR A 322 -14.21 0.86 5.53
CA THR A 322 -15.23 0.12 4.77
C THR A 322 -14.65 -0.64 3.58
N ARG A 323 -13.41 -0.36 3.17
CA ARG A 323 -12.76 -1.01 2.02
C ARG A 323 -11.33 -1.41 2.28
N TYR A 324 -11.00 -2.62 1.84
CA TYR A 324 -9.69 -3.25 1.98
C TYR A 324 -9.31 -3.88 0.65
N LEU A 325 -8.36 -3.26 -0.06
CA LEU A 325 -7.78 -3.77 -1.29
C LEU A 325 -6.44 -4.40 -0.96
N THR A 326 -6.43 -5.74 -0.83
CA THR A 326 -5.25 -6.50 -0.45
C THR A 326 -4.54 -7.08 -1.66
N ASN A 327 -3.21 -6.98 -1.77
CA ASN A 327 -2.43 -7.71 -2.76
C ASN A 327 -1.70 -8.92 -2.17
N GLU A 328 -1.43 -9.89 -3.02
CA GLU A 328 -0.54 -11.01 -2.75
C GLU A 328 0.92 -10.57 -2.88
N PHE A 329 1.85 -11.48 -2.57
CA PHE A 329 3.28 -11.22 -2.73
C PHE A 329 3.69 -11.13 -4.20
N TYR A 330 4.53 -10.14 -4.50
CA TYR A 330 5.29 -10.07 -5.73
C TYR A 330 6.65 -10.72 -5.51
N GLU A 331 7.01 -11.65 -6.39
CA GLU A 331 8.24 -12.45 -6.31
C GLU A 331 9.29 -11.94 -7.31
N LEU A 332 10.54 -12.37 -7.14
CA LEU A 332 11.64 -12.14 -8.07
C LEU A 332 12.09 -13.50 -8.59
N ASP A 333 11.98 -13.72 -9.90
CA ASP A 333 12.29 -15.00 -10.55
C ASP A 333 11.64 -16.20 -9.82
N HIS A 334 10.35 -16.07 -9.50
CA HIS A 334 9.51 -17.07 -8.80
C HIS A 334 10.00 -17.45 -7.40
N ARG A 335 10.73 -16.54 -6.75
CA ARG A 335 11.22 -16.69 -5.37
C ARG A 335 10.95 -15.42 -4.58
N LYS A 336 10.72 -15.56 -3.27
CA LYS A 336 10.55 -14.42 -2.36
C LYS A 336 11.77 -13.51 -2.40
N PHE A 337 11.54 -12.19 -2.47
CA PHE A 337 12.58 -11.18 -2.29
C PHE A 337 13.35 -11.43 -0.98
N SER A 338 14.67 -11.29 -1.03
CA SER A 338 15.51 -11.51 0.14
C SER A 338 16.70 -10.56 0.13
N THR A 339 16.62 -9.57 1.03
CA THR A 339 17.69 -8.60 1.25
C THR A 339 18.96 -9.27 1.78
N SER A 340 18.82 -10.22 2.70
CA SER A 340 19.95 -10.97 3.27
C SER A 340 20.68 -11.86 2.26
N ARG A 341 19.99 -12.39 1.25
CA ARG A 341 20.60 -13.19 0.17
C ARG A 341 20.99 -12.37 -1.06
N GLY A 342 20.79 -11.05 -1.05
CA GLY A 342 20.99 -10.19 -2.22
C GLY A 342 20.04 -10.49 -3.39
N HIS A 343 18.98 -11.28 -3.18
CA HIS A 343 17.97 -11.61 -4.20
C HIS A 343 16.89 -10.53 -4.18
N VAL A 344 17.26 -9.33 -4.64
CA VAL A 344 16.45 -8.13 -4.52
C VAL A 344 16.65 -7.21 -5.73
N VAL A 345 15.59 -6.51 -6.11
CA VAL A 345 15.64 -5.38 -7.04
C VAL A 345 15.09 -4.17 -6.30
N TRP A 346 15.97 -3.21 -6.02
CA TRP A 346 15.60 -1.96 -5.35
C TRP A 346 14.87 -1.05 -6.33
N SER A 347 13.80 -0.41 -5.85
CA SER A 347 12.90 0.35 -6.74
C SER A 347 13.60 1.58 -7.31
N ARG A 348 14.39 2.28 -6.49
CA ARG A 348 15.19 3.43 -6.92
C ARG A 348 16.24 3.06 -7.96
N ASP A 349 16.96 1.96 -7.74
CA ASP A 349 18.03 1.52 -8.64
C ASP A 349 17.44 1.19 -10.02
N LEU A 350 16.31 0.47 -10.06
CA LEU A 350 15.63 0.21 -11.32
C LEU A 350 15.11 1.51 -11.98
N ALA A 351 14.58 2.46 -11.21
CA ALA A 351 14.10 3.73 -11.73
C ALA A 351 15.22 4.63 -12.28
N ALA A 352 16.47 4.42 -11.86
CA ALA A 352 17.64 5.09 -12.45
C ALA A 352 18.03 4.50 -13.81
N GLU A 353 17.67 3.24 -14.08
CA GLU A 353 18.02 2.49 -15.29
C GLU A 353 16.90 2.49 -16.33
N VAL A 354 15.65 2.40 -15.89
CA VAL A 354 14.47 2.19 -16.75
C VAL A 354 13.50 3.36 -16.55
N PRO A 355 12.93 3.93 -17.63
CA PRO A 355 11.92 4.98 -17.51
C PRO A 355 10.77 4.54 -16.60
N ARG A 356 10.46 5.37 -15.60
CA ARG A 356 9.46 5.09 -14.56
C ARG A 356 8.13 4.57 -15.09
N ASP A 357 7.61 5.17 -16.16
CA ASP A 357 6.34 4.75 -16.78
C ASP A 357 6.38 3.30 -17.29
N LEU A 358 7.52 2.80 -17.77
CA LEU A 358 7.65 1.40 -18.19
C LEU A 358 7.62 0.46 -16.98
N ILE A 359 8.28 0.84 -15.88
CA ILE A 359 8.23 0.07 -14.63
C ILE A 359 6.79 0.04 -14.12
N ARG A 360 6.13 1.20 -14.00
CA ARG A 360 4.74 1.32 -13.54
C ARG A 360 3.78 0.51 -14.40
N PHE A 361 3.91 0.58 -15.72
CA PHE A 361 3.11 -0.24 -16.64
C PHE A 361 3.32 -1.73 -16.43
N HIS A 362 4.56 -2.19 -16.30
CA HIS A 362 4.86 -3.60 -16.07
C HIS A 362 4.33 -4.09 -14.71
N LEU A 363 4.52 -3.32 -13.65
CA LEU A 363 3.99 -3.62 -12.32
C LEU A 363 2.46 -3.64 -12.34
N ALA A 364 1.80 -2.74 -13.06
CA ALA A 364 0.36 -2.77 -13.22
C ALA A 364 -0.11 -4.01 -14.02
N ALA A 365 0.58 -4.36 -15.11
CA ALA A 365 0.28 -5.53 -15.93
C ALA A 365 0.52 -6.87 -15.21
N THR A 366 1.36 -6.88 -14.19
CA THR A 366 1.72 -8.08 -13.41
C THR A 366 1.36 -7.96 -11.93
N SER A 367 0.50 -6.99 -11.58
CA SER A 367 0.08 -6.74 -10.19
C SER A 367 -0.41 -8.03 -9.53
N PRO A 368 0.06 -8.37 -8.31
CA PRO A 368 -0.33 -9.59 -7.61
C PRO A 368 -1.72 -9.43 -6.97
N GLU A 369 -2.76 -9.22 -7.78
CA GLU A 369 -4.08 -8.83 -7.27
C GLU A 369 -4.82 -9.97 -6.58
N HIS A 370 -4.78 -11.15 -7.19
CA HIS A 370 -5.52 -12.34 -6.76
C HIS A 370 -4.63 -13.54 -6.46
N GLN A 371 -3.38 -13.49 -6.91
CA GLN A 371 -2.40 -14.55 -6.76
C GLN A 371 -1.01 -13.92 -6.77
N ARG A 372 -0.03 -14.68 -6.26
CA ARG A 372 1.38 -14.28 -6.38
C ARG A 372 1.77 -14.20 -7.85
N THR A 373 2.53 -13.17 -8.19
CA THR A 373 3.11 -12.96 -9.51
C THR A 373 4.60 -12.68 -9.36
N SER A 374 5.35 -12.73 -10.45
CA SER A 374 6.82 -12.59 -10.39
C SER A 374 7.32 -11.55 -11.37
N PHE A 375 8.28 -10.77 -10.90
CA PHE A 375 9.14 -9.93 -11.70
C PHE A 375 10.26 -10.75 -12.34
N SER A 376 10.65 -10.34 -13.56
CA SER A 376 11.99 -10.54 -14.11
C SER A 376 12.32 -9.36 -15.04
N ARG A 377 13.60 -8.98 -15.13
CA ARG A 377 14.05 -7.92 -16.05
C ARG A 377 13.73 -8.25 -17.51
N ASP A 378 13.85 -9.52 -17.84
CA ASP A 378 13.48 -10.12 -19.11
C ASP A 378 12.01 -9.90 -19.47
N ALA A 379 11.10 -10.17 -18.53
CA ALA A 379 9.67 -9.92 -18.72
C ALA A 379 9.38 -8.41 -18.81
N LEU A 380 10.04 -7.59 -17.98
CA LEU A 380 9.92 -6.13 -18.06
C LEU A 380 10.24 -5.61 -19.46
N ALA A 381 11.41 -5.96 -20.01
CA ALA A 381 11.84 -5.53 -21.33
C ALA A 381 10.88 -6.01 -22.44
N ARG A 382 10.58 -7.32 -22.47
CA ARG A 382 9.70 -7.90 -23.51
C ARG A 382 8.28 -7.34 -23.47
N VAL A 383 7.67 -7.28 -22.29
CA VAL A 383 6.28 -6.83 -22.11
C VAL A 383 6.15 -5.35 -22.47
N THR A 384 7.07 -4.51 -21.99
CA THR A 384 7.02 -3.08 -22.26
C THR A 384 7.34 -2.75 -23.71
N SER A 385 8.30 -3.43 -24.34
CA SER A 385 8.59 -3.23 -25.77
C SER A 385 7.38 -3.53 -26.64
N ALA A 386 6.85 -4.76 -26.54
CA ALA A 386 5.82 -5.24 -27.44
C ALA A 386 4.43 -4.62 -27.18
N ARG A 387 4.09 -4.35 -25.92
CA ARG A 387 2.74 -3.91 -25.53
C ARG A 387 2.60 -2.40 -25.29
N LEU A 388 3.71 -1.67 -25.22
CA LEU A 388 3.69 -0.24 -24.94
C LEU A 388 4.61 0.54 -25.89
N VAL A 389 5.92 0.33 -25.84
CA VAL A 389 6.90 1.21 -26.51
C VAL A 389 6.77 1.19 -28.03
N GLU A 390 6.80 0.01 -28.67
CA GLU A 390 6.76 -0.07 -30.12
C GLU A 390 5.41 0.41 -30.70
N PRO A 391 4.24 -0.03 -30.18
CA PRO A 391 2.96 0.47 -30.67
C PRO A 391 2.78 1.97 -30.40
N TRP A 392 3.22 2.47 -29.23
CA TRP A 392 3.18 3.89 -28.91
C TRP A 392 4.00 4.71 -29.89
N ASN A 393 5.24 4.32 -30.16
CA ASN A 393 6.11 5.07 -31.05
C ASN A 393 5.54 5.17 -32.48
N ARG A 394 4.90 4.11 -32.97
CA ARG A 394 4.17 4.14 -34.26
C ARG A 394 2.94 5.05 -34.21
N VAL A 395 2.18 5.03 -33.12
CA VAL A 395 1.03 5.94 -32.92
C VAL A 395 1.48 7.40 -32.83
N ALA A 396 2.54 7.68 -32.09
CA ALA A 396 3.15 9.01 -31.97
C ALA A 396 3.59 9.54 -33.35
N ASP A 397 4.27 8.71 -34.15
CA ASP A 397 4.67 9.07 -35.52
C ASP A 397 3.48 9.40 -36.43
N LYS A 398 2.32 8.76 -36.21
CA LYS A 398 1.09 9.07 -36.96
C LYS A 398 0.48 10.39 -36.51
N VAL A 399 0.41 10.66 -35.20
CA VAL A 399 -0.13 11.93 -34.67
C VAL A 399 0.75 13.11 -35.10
N ASN A 400 2.07 12.95 -35.02
CA ASN A 400 3.04 14.02 -35.29
C ASN A 400 3.00 14.55 -36.73
N ARG A 401 2.43 13.80 -37.69
CA ARG A 401 2.21 14.26 -39.08
C ARG A 401 1.15 15.35 -39.20
N TRP A 402 0.27 15.47 -38.22
CA TRP A 402 -0.88 16.38 -38.24
C TRP A 402 -0.70 17.59 -37.31
N VAL A 403 0.43 17.67 -36.61
CA VAL A 403 0.76 18.79 -35.73
C VAL A 403 1.00 20.06 -36.56
N GLY A 404 0.51 21.20 -36.06
CA GLY A 404 0.64 22.49 -36.73
C GLY A 404 -0.46 22.81 -37.75
N LEU A 405 -1.40 21.88 -38.01
CA LEU A 405 -2.52 22.09 -38.93
C LEU A 405 -3.74 22.78 -38.29
N GLY A 406 -3.67 23.11 -36.99
CA GLY A 406 -4.79 23.69 -36.24
C GLY A 406 -5.86 22.67 -35.83
N PRO A 407 -7.06 23.13 -35.44
CA PRO A 407 -8.15 22.26 -35.02
C PRO A 407 -8.66 21.38 -36.16
N LEU A 408 -8.71 20.07 -35.92
CA LEU A 408 -9.23 19.07 -36.85
C LEU A 408 -10.62 18.61 -36.41
N PRO A 409 -11.56 18.34 -37.34
CA PRO A 409 -12.91 17.91 -36.98
C PRO A 409 -12.91 16.52 -36.32
N VAL A 410 -13.76 16.36 -35.31
CA VAL A 410 -14.00 15.11 -34.61
C VAL A 410 -15.42 14.64 -34.90
N SER A 411 -15.55 13.41 -35.38
CA SER A 411 -16.82 12.80 -35.73
C SER A 411 -17.58 12.30 -34.51
N SER A 412 -18.89 12.14 -34.64
CA SER A 412 -19.72 11.52 -33.59
C SER A 412 -19.31 10.08 -33.28
N ARG A 413 -18.74 9.34 -34.26
CA ARG A 413 -18.18 8.00 -34.03
C ARG A 413 -17.01 8.08 -33.07
N SER A 414 -16.07 9.00 -33.30
CA SER A 414 -14.89 9.15 -32.44
C SER A 414 -15.26 9.58 -31.03
N ARG A 415 -16.20 10.52 -30.87
CA ARG A 415 -16.77 10.86 -29.55
C ARG A 415 -17.36 9.66 -28.82
N ARG A 416 -18.13 8.80 -29.51
CA ARG A 416 -18.63 7.55 -28.91
C ARG A 416 -17.50 6.60 -28.52
N ALA A 417 -16.47 6.46 -29.35
CA ALA A 417 -15.30 5.63 -29.04
C ALA A 417 -14.53 6.16 -27.81
N ALA A 418 -14.36 7.48 -27.73
CA ALA A 418 -13.77 8.18 -26.59
C ALA A 418 -14.54 7.94 -25.29
N SER A 419 -15.88 8.11 -25.30
CA SER A 419 -16.70 7.84 -24.11
C SER A 419 -16.58 6.38 -23.67
N ARG A 420 -16.58 5.42 -24.61
CA ARG A 420 -16.40 3.99 -24.29
C ARG A 420 -15.02 3.70 -23.70
N MET A 421 -13.98 4.31 -24.24
CA MET A 421 -12.62 4.19 -23.71
C MET A 421 -12.54 4.72 -22.28
N ALA A 422 -13.09 5.91 -22.03
CA ALA A 422 -13.14 6.50 -20.70
C ALA A 422 -13.90 5.61 -19.70
N SER A 423 -15.04 5.04 -20.09
CA SER A 423 -15.79 4.10 -19.24
C SER A 423 -14.98 2.86 -18.86
N ARG A 424 -14.23 2.26 -19.79
CA ARG A 424 -13.39 1.07 -19.50
C ARG A 424 -12.26 1.37 -18.52
N PHE A 425 -11.65 2.55 -18.64
CA PHE A 425 -10.66 3.01 -17.66
C PHE A 425 -11.31 3.25 -16.29
N ALA A 426 -12.45 3.94 -16.26
CA ALA A 426 -13.18 4.20 -15.02
C ALA A 426 -13.52 2.89 -14.28
N GLU A 427 -14.03 1.87 -14.98
CA GLU A 427 -14.33 0.55 -14.41
C GLU A 427 -13.13 -0.15 -13.76
N SER A 428 -11.90 0.21 -14.18
CA SER A 428 -10.65 -0.35 -13.65
C SER A 428 -10.07 0.45 -12.49
N TYR A 429 -10.41 1.73 -12.35
CA TYR A 429 -9.84 2.61 -11.32
C TYR A 429 -10.83 2.99 -10.20
N GLU A 430 -12.13 2.82 -10.40
CA GLU A 430 -13.13 2.95 -9.33
C GLU A 430 -12.96 1.83 -8.29
N LEU A 431 -13.16 2.15 -7.01
CA LEU A 431 -12.94 1.22 -5.90
C LEU A 431 -13.72 -0.09 -6.02
N ALA A 432 -14.94 -0.04 -6.56
CA ALA A 432 -15.78 -1.21 -6.74
C ALA A 432 -15.19 -2.23 -7.75
N GLY A 433 -14.40 -1.76 -8.71
CA GLY A 433 -13.76 -2.57 -9.74
C GLY A 433 -12.24 -2.43 -9.76
N PHE A 434 -11.61 -1.95 -8.70
CA PHE A 434 -10.21 -1.53 -8.80
C PHE A 434 -9.28 -2.68 -9.23
N SER A 435 -8.60 -2.49 -10.37
CA SER A 435 -7.65 -3.44 -10.93
C SER A 435 -6.63 -2.74 -11.83
N LEU A 436 -5.37 -2.77 -11.38
CA LEU A 436 -4.21 -2.39 -12.17
C LEU A 436 -4.03 -3.30 -13.38
N ASN A 437 -4.28 -4.61 -13.25
CA ASN A 437 -4.18 -5.53 -14.37
C ASN A 437 -5.14 -5.15 -15.50
N ARG A 438 -6.42 -4.89 -15.19
CA ARG A 438 -7.41 -4.48 -16.20
C ARG A 438 -7.13 -3.10 -16.77
N ALA A 439 -6.60 -2.17 -15.97
CA ALA A 439 -6.16 -0.87 -16.45
C ALA A 439 -5.00 -0.99 -17.46
N ALA A 440 -3.95 -1.76 -17.12
CA ALA A 440 -2.81 -1.99 -18.00
C ALA A 440 -3.21 -2.73 -19.29
N GLU A 441 -4.12 -3.71 -19.21
CA GLU A 441 -4.69 -4.37 -20.38
C GLU A 441 -5.47 -3.38 -21.25
N THR A 442 -6.27 -2.51 -20.65
CA THR A 442 -7.01 -1.48 -21.38
C THR A 442 -6.07 -0.52 -22.10
N ILE A 443 -4.93 -0.14 -21.49
CA ILE A 443 -3.88 0.64 -22.18
C ILE A 443 -3.38 -0.12 -23.41
N ALA A 444 -2.97 -1.38 -23.25
CA ALA A 444 -2.40 -2.19 -24.32
C ALA A 444 -3.39 -2.42 -25.47
N GLU A 445 -4.64 -2.80 -25.16
CA GLU A 445 -5.68 -3.07 -26.16
C GLU A 445 -6.04 -1.81 -26.97
N GLN A 446 -6.22 -0.67 -26.29
CA GLN A 446 -6.57 0.57 -26.97
C GLN A 446 -5.41 1.12 -27.79
N LEU A 447 -4.18 0.95 -27.29
CA LEU A 447 -3.00 1.30 -28.03
C LEU A 447 -2.82 0.45 -29.28
N ALA A 448 -2.95 -0.87 -29.17
CA ALA A 448 -2.90 -1.80 -30.31
C ALA A 448 -4.00 -1.49 -31.35
N ARG A 449 -5.22 -1.15 -30.90
CA ARG A 449 -6.33 -0.73 -31.78
C ARG A 449 -5.97 0.53 -32.58
N LEU A 450 -5.32 1.51 -31.95
CA LEU A 450 -4.90 2.75 -32.62
C LEU A 450 -3.67 2.52 -33.52
N ASP A 451 -2.73 1.67 -33.09
CA ASP A 451 -1.57 1.27 -33.90
C ASP A 451 -1.96 0.51 -35.17
N GLY A 452 -2.98 -0.35 -35.12
CA GLY A 452 -3.50 -1.04 -36.30
C GLY A 452 -4.23 -0.16 -37.32
N ARG A 453 -4.45 1.13 -37.00
CA ARG A 453 -5.28 2.03 -37.81
C ARG A 453 -4.47 2.74 -38.90
N THR A 454 -4.97 2.73 -40.13
CA THR A 454 -4.50 3.60 -41.21
C THR A 454 -5.17 4.96 -41.06
N VAL A 455 -4.40 6.05 -41.13
CA VAL A 455 -4.88 7.42 -40.89
C VAL A 455 -4.70 8.25 -42.16
N THR A 456 -5.78 8.87 -42.61
CA THR A 456 -5.88 9.80 -43.74
C THR A 456 -6.20 11.20 -43.25
N GLY A 457 -6.20 12.21 -44.13
CA GLY A 457 -6.58 13.57 -43.74
C GLY A 457 -8.03 13.68 -43.26
N ALA A 458 -8.93 12.81 -43.75
CA ALA A 458 -10.35 12.86 -43.40
C ALA A 458 -10.64 12.37 -41.97
N ASP A 459 -9.81 11.49 -41.42
CA ASP A 459 -9.97 10.89 -40.09
C ASP A 459 -8.83 11.25 -39.11
N ALA A 460 -7.95 12.18 -39.51
CA ALA A 460 -6.85 12.66 -38.67
C ALA A 460 -7.33 13.24 -37.33
N GLY A 461 -8.40 14.03 -37.34
CA GLY A 461 -8.98 14.60 -36.11
C GLY A 461 -9.54 13.52 -35.18
N ASP A 462 -10.26 12.54 -35.73
CA ASP A 462 -10.74 11.38 -34.99
C ASP A 462 -9.59 10.61 -34.33
N PHE A 463 -8.54 10.32 -35.10
CA PHE A 463 -7.38 9.58 -34.60
C PHE A 463 -6.66 10.32 -33.49
N CYS A 464 -6.32 11.59 -33.70
CA CYS A 464 -5.60 12.39 -32.70
C CYS A 464 -6.42 12.58 -31.42
N PHE A 465 -7.73 12.77 -31.55
CA PHE A 465 -8.63 12.84 -30.40
C PHE A 465 -8.67 11.52 -29.62
N GLU A 466 -8.85 10.38 -30.28
CA GLU A 466 -8.84 9.07 -29.60
C GLU A 466 -7.49 8.77 -28.92
N VAL A 467 -6.36 9.24 -29.48
CA VAL A 467 -5.04 9.11 -28.84
C VAL A 467 -4.94 9.98 -27.57
N ASP A 468 -5.40 11.23 -27.60
CA ASP A 468 -5.46 12.07 -26.40
C ASP A 468 -6.32 11.42 -25.30
N ARG A 469 -7.45 10.82 -25.66
CA ARG A 469 -8.30 10.07 -24.71
C ARG A 469 -7.59 8.85 -24.13
N LEU A 470 -6.79 8.14 -24.92
CA LEU A 470 -5.95 7.06 -24.43
C LEU A 470 -4.93 7.56 -23.40
N VAL A 471 -4.23 8.66 -23.71
CA VAL A 471 -3.23 9.23 -22.78
C VAL A 471 -3.89 9.67 -21.47
N ARG A 472 -5.08 10.29 -21.52
CA ARG A 472 -5.84 10.67 -20.32
C ARG A 472 -6.25 9.47 -19.47
N GLY A 473 -6.71 8.40 -20.11
CA GLY A 473 -7.07 7.16 -19.42
C GLY A 473 -5.85 6.41 -18.86
N ALA A 474 -4.71 6.48 -19.55
CA ALA A 474 -3.46 5.86 -19.12
C ALA A 474 -2.71 6.69 -18.06
N ALA A 475 -3.01 7.98 -17.91
CA ALA A 475 -2.30 8.93 -17.06
C ALA A 475 -2.08 8.49 -15.60
N PRO A 476 -3.01 7.78 -14.93
CA PRO A 476 -2.74 7.25 -13.59
C PRO A 476 -1.55 6.28 -13.54
N ILE A 477 -1.29 5.51 -14.61
CA ILE A 477 -0.18 4.57 -14.71
C ILE A 477 1.02 5.21 -15.42
N LEU A 478 0.81 5.83 -16.58
CA LEU A 478 1.81 6.51 -17.41
C LEU A 478 1.90 8.00 -17.08
N ALA A 479 2.30 8.29 -15.84
CA ALA A 479 2.24 9.64 -15.28
C ALA A 479 3.19 10.61 -15.98
N ASP A 480 4.38 10.14 -16.38
CA ASP A 480 5.39 11.00 -17.00
C ASP A 480 5.01 11.37 -18.42
N LEU A 481 4.57 10.39 -19.20
CA LEU A 481 4.05 10.60 -20.54
C LEU A 481 2.87 11.57 -20.53
N ALA A 482 1.92 11.37 -19.62
CA ALA A 482 0.77 12.25 -19.48
C ALA A 482 1.19 13.68 -19.13
N SER A 483 2.15 13.87 -18.24
CA SER A 483 2.65 15.20 -17.85
C SER A 483 3.32 15.97 -19.00
N GLN A 484 3.89 15.27 -19.98
CA GLN A 484 4.54 15.87 -21.15
C GLN A 484 3.55 16.25 -22.25
N VAL A 485 2.42 15.55 -22.33
CA VAL A 485 1.51 15.60 -23.48
C VAL A 485 0.21 16.33 -23.16
N LEU A 486 -0.36 16.13 -21.98
CA LEU A 486 -1.72 16.57 -21.69
C LEU A 486 -1.78 18.06 -21.35
N GLY A 487 -2.59 18.79 -22.12
CA GLY A 487 -3.07 20.13 -21.79
C GLY A 487 -4.50 20.13 -21.23
N ALA A 488 -5.17 21.27 -21.35
CA ALA A 488 -6.57 21.43 -20.95
C ALA A 488 -7.46 20.34 -21.57
N ASP A 489 -8.44 19.85 -20.81
CA ASP A 489 -9.34 18.80 -21.28
C ASP A 489 -10.43 19.37 -22.20
N ALA A 490 -10.40 18.98 -23.48
CA ALA A 490 -11.44 19.31 -24.44
C ALA A 490 -12.80 18.61 -24.16
N GLY A 491 -12.81 17.60 -23.27
CA GLY A 491 -13.97 16.77 -22.97
C GLY A 491 -14.21 15.67 -24.01
N VAL A 492 -14.99 14.66 -23.65
CA VAL A 492 -15.35 13.54 -24.56
C VAL A 492 -16.29 13.97 -25.69
N ASP A 493 -16.96 15.11 -25.53
CA ASP A 493 -17.93 15.65 -26.49
C ASP A 493 -17.34 16.66 -27.48
N ALA A 494 -16.02 16.84 -27.50
CA ALA A 494 -15.35 17.80 -28.38
C ALA A 494 -15.64 17.55 -29.86
N GLU A 495 -16.04 18.60 -30.59
CA GLU A 495 -16.32 18.54 -32.03
C GLU A 495 -15.09 18.82 -32.89
N SER A 496 -14.01 19.31 -32.29
CA SER A 496 -12.70 19.46 -32.92
C SER A 496 -11.58 19.20 -31.92
N PHE A 497 -10.40 18.84 -32.42
CA PHE A 497 -9.22 18.58 -31.60
C PHE A 497 -7.97 19.12 -32.29
N THR A 498 -7.09 19.77 -31.54
CA THR A 498 -5.81 20.27 -32.06
C THR A 498 -4.70 19.28 -31.67
N PRO A 499 -4.06 18.59 -32.63
CA PRO A 499 -3.00 17.64 -32.33
C PRO A 499 -1.79 18.33 -31.68
N VAL A 500 -1.26 17.67 -30.65
CA VAL A 500 -0.01 18.06 -29.98
C VAL A 500 1.08 17.06 -30.32
N ALA A 501 2.33 17.52 -30.33
CA ALA A 501 3.48 16.65 -30.57
C ALA A 501 3.60 15.61 -29.46
N LEU A 502 3.69 14.34 -29.84
CA LEU A 502 3.84 13.20 -28.94
C LEU A 502 5.32 12.78 -28.87
N PRO A 503 5.88 12.61 -27.65
CA PRO A 503 7.23 12.12 -27.49
C PRO A 503 7.31 10.62 -27.83
N ARG A 504 8.51 10.18 -28.23
CA ARG A 504 8.81 8.75 -28.34
C ARG A 504 9.18 8.20 -26.96
N LEU A 505 8.72 7.00 -26.66
CA LEU A 505 9.17 6.23 -25.50
C LEU A 505 10.50 5.54 -25.85
N ARG A 506 11.43 5.56 -24.89
CA ARG A 506 12.69 4.82 -24.96
C ARG A 506 12.49 3.43 -24.40
N GLU A 507 13.09 2.42 -25.01
CA GLU A 507 13.04 1.04 -24.51
C GLU A 507 13.74 0.93 -23.15
N ALA A 508 13.31 -0.04 -22.36
CA ALA A 508 14.13 -0.52 -21.26
C ALA A 508 15.33 -1.25 -21.89
N GLU A 509 16.55 -0.78 -21.63
CA GLU A 509 17.73 -1.55 -22.04
C GLU A 509 17.64 -2.93 -21.38
N ALA A 510 17.66 -4.00 -22.18
CA ALA A 510 17.84 -5.34 -21.65
C ALA A 510 19.21 -5.35 -20.97
N GLY A 511 19.22 -5.38 -19.63
CA GLY A 511 20.44 -5.31 -18.83
C GLY A 511 21.47 -6.35 -19.30
N ARG A 512 22.73 -5.92 -19.34
CA ARG A 512 23.91 -6.77 -19.60
C ARG A 512 24.11 -7.81 -18.52
#